data_AF-A0A919IM28-F1
#
_entry.id   AF-A0A919IM28-F1
#
_cell.length_a   1.000
_cell.length_b   1.000
_cell.length_c   1.000
_cell.angle_alpha   90.00
_cell.angle_beta   90.00
_cell.angle_gamma   90.00
#
_symmetry.space_group_name_H-M   'P 1'
#
loop_
_entity.id
_entity.type
_entity.pdbx_description
1 polymer ?
#
loop_
_entity_poly.entity_id
_entity_poly.type
_entity_poly.pdbx_seq_one_letter_code
_entity_poly.pdbx_strand_id
1 'polypeptide(L)'
;MEIWSHGGNRYEVISMYSVPADAWYYELRGLDEPPGAGPNLTISIPDATPDGPFTPTPPEHVVVYADGGVLPWRILGKLIHLLESSGDLVEEGRDLSSEAVALPLTLNTWSHDGRRFEVNQFHHGDADSWCYELYEVDPDNPENNYIEVRIPDASPESGPFVPMPTDHVTLTMHGHWALPWSVFRRFLDAIQAAGDIVEPSGNESPLAERP
;
A
#
# COMPACT_ATOMS: atom_id res chain seq x y z
N MET A 1 7.52 18.53 0.13
CA MET A 1 8.24 17.69 -0.85
C MET A 1 9.42 17.07 -0.15
N GLU A 2 9.52 15.76 -0.19
CA GLU A 2 10.60 14.97 0.42
C GLU A 2 11.12 13.94 -0.58
N ILE A 3 12.39 13.55 -0.43
CA ILE A 3 12.99 12.46 -1.19
C ILE A 3 13.43 11.39 -0.20
N TRP A 4 12.96 10.17 -0.43
CA TRP A 4 13.34 8.98 0.33
C TRP A 4 14.14 8.03 -0.54
N SER A 5 14.94 7.18 0.09
CA SER A 5 15.77 6.20 -0.62
C SER A 5 15.60 4.80 -0.04
N HIS A 6 15.67 3.80 -0.90
CA HIS A 6 15.70 2.37 -0.54
C HIS A 6 16.39 1.56 -1.63
N GLY A 7 17.32 0.67 -1.28
CA GLY A 7 17.96 -0.22 -2.24
C GLY A 7 18.71 0.51 -3.38
N GLY A 8 19.18 1.73 -3.16
CA GLY A 8 19.82 2.57 -4.20
C GLY A 8 18.87 3.36 -5.09
N ASN A 9 17.55 3.13 -4.96
CA ASN A 9 16.52 3.90 -5.67
C ASN A 9 15.97 5.03 -4.80
N ARG A 10 15.45 6.07 -5.46
CA ARG A 10 14.89 7.29 -4.87
C ARG A 10 13.42 7.42 -5.21
N TYR A 11 12.68 7.92 -4.23
CA TYR A 11 11.24 8.10 -4.26
C TYR A 11 10.92 9.52 -3.81
N GLU A 12 10.14 10.24 -4.59
CA GLU A 12 9.67 11.56 -4.23
C GLU A 12 8.28 11.48 -3.62
N VAL A 13 8.06 12.24 -2.55
CA VAL A 13 6.75 12.40 -1.92
C VAL A 13 6.34 13.87 -1.94
N ILE A 14 5.16 14.11 -2.48
CA ILE A 14 4.54 15.43 -2.60
C ILE A 14 3.23 15.40 -1.83
N SER A 15 3.02 16.42 -1.00
CA SER A 15 1.77 16.69 -0.30
C SER A 15 1.29 18.06 -0.75
N MET A 16 0.09 18.15 -1.33
CA MET A 16 -0.44 19.40 -1.87
C MET A 16 -1.97 19.43 -1.91
N TYR A 17 -2.54 20.61 -1.71
CA TYR A 17 -3.96 20.84 -1.99
C TYR A 17 -4.18 21.18 -3.46
N SER A 18 -5.12 20.50 -4.11
CA SER A 18 -5.54 20.75 -5.48
C SER A 18 -6.86 21.51 -5.48
N VAL A 19 -6.79 22.81 -5.77
CA VAL A 19 -7.98 23.68 -5.90
C VAL A 19 -8.95 23.17 -6.98
N PRO A 20 -8.52 22.69 -8.16
CA PRO A 20 -9.47 22.19 -9.15
C PRO A 20 -10.22 20.91 -8.75
N ALA A 21 -9.67 20.15 -7.81
CA ALA A 21 -10.22 18.88 -7.36
C ALA A 21 -10.85 18.95 -5.97
N ASP A 22 -10.78 20.11 -5.30
CA ASP A 22 -11.20 20.30 -3.91
C ASP A 22 -10.72 19.17 -3.00
N ALA A 23 -9.42 18.82 -3.10
CA ALA A 23 -8.85 17.67 -2.42
C ALA A 23 -7.39 17.87 -2.06
N TRP A 24 -6.99 17.26 -0.94
CA TRP A 24 -5.59 17.12 -0.56
C TRP A 24 -5.01 15.84 -1.17
N TYR A 25 -3.82 15.94 -1.75
CA TYR A 25 -3.12 14.85 -2.41
C TYR A 25 -1.83 14.51 -1.70
N TYR A 26 -1.57 13.21 -1.57
CA TYR A 26 -0.28 12.64 -1.22
C TYR A 26 0.17 11.76 -2.40
N GLU A 27 1.15 12.24 -3.16
CA GLU A 27 1.71 11.54 -4.32
C GLU A 27 3.08 10.98 -3.95
N LEU A 28 3.27 9.69 -4.20
CA LEU A 28 4.56 9.02 -4.13
C LEU A 28 4.95 8.53 -5.52
N ARG A 29 6.17 8.87 -5.97
CA ARG A 29 6.68 8.42 -7.27
C ARG A 29 8.14 7.98 -7.25
N GLY A 30 8.48 6.97 -8.03
CA GLY A 30 9.86 6.59 -8.31
C GLY A 30 10.58 7.60 -9.21
N LEU A 31 11.84 7.91 -8.93
CA LEU A 31 12.61 8.92 -9.66
C LEU A 31 13.66 8.36 -10.63
N ASP A 32 14.10 7.13 -10.44
CA ASP A 32 15.25 6.59 -11.17
C ASP A 32 14.88 5.76 -12.41
N GLU A 33 13.59 5.50 -12.59
CA GLU A 33 13.04 4.84 -13.78
C GLU A 33 12.62 5.88 -14.84
N PRO A 34 12.48 5.49 -16.12
CA PRO A 34 11.92 6.37 -17.14
C PRO A 34 10.57 6.99 -16.70
N PRO A 35 10.25 8.22 -17.12
CA PRO A 35 8.97 8.84 -16.78
C PRO A 35 7.79 7.92 -17.12
N GLY A 36 6.96 7.62 -16.11
CA GLY A 36 5.80 6.74 -16.23
C GLY A 36 6.08 5.24 -16.13
N ALA A 37 7.34 4.83 -15.90
CA ALA A 37 7.68 3.42 -15.62
C ALA A 37 7.80 3.11 -14.12
N GLY A 38 8.23 4.11 -13.34
CA GLY A 38 8.37 4.02 -11.88
C GLY A 38 7.04 3.83 -11.15
N PRO A 39 7.09 3.32 -9.90
CA PRO A 39 5.90 3.24 -9.07
C PRO A 39 5.26 4.61 -8.92
N ASN A 40 3.94 4.69 -9.06
CA ASN A 40 3.16 5.88 -8.72
C ASN A 40 1.96 5.48 -7.86
N LEU A 41 1.91 6.03 -6.65
CA LEU A 41 0.83 5.83 -5.71
C LEU A 41 0.34 7.19 -5.23
N THR A 42 -0.92 7.50 -5.48
CA THR A 42 -1.52 8.78 -5.12
C THR A 42 -2.72 8.57 -4.21
N ILE A 43 -2.76 9.23 -3.05
CA ILE A 43 -3.91 9.24 -2.15
C ILE A 43 -4.60 10.59 -2.27
N SER A 44 -5.88 10.58 -2.61
CA SER A 44 -6.73 11.76 -2.72
C SER A 44 -7.74 11.78 -1.58
N ILE A 45 -7.67 12.84 -0.76
CA ILE A 45 -8.55 13.09 0.37
C ILE A 45 -9.43 14.29 0.02
N PRO A 46 -10.71 14.08 -0.35
CA PRO A 46 -11.60 15.18 -0.66
C PRO A 46 -11.83 16.10 0.54
N ASP A 47 -11.95 17.41 0.27
CA ASP A 47 -12.28 18.44 1.25
C ASP A 47 -13.80 18.59 1.39
N ALA A 48 -14.29 18.51 2.62
CA ALA A 48 -15.69 18.75 2.95
C ALA A 48 -16.05 20.24 2.96
N THR A 49 -15.05 21.14 3.00
CA THR A 49 -15.23 22.59 3.12
C THR A 49 -14.31 23.38 2.16
N PRO A 50 -14.51 23.28 0.83
CA PRO A 50 -13.59 23.87 -0.15
C PRO A 50 -13.45 25.40 -0.09
N ASP A 51 -14.43 26.10 0.48
CA ASP A 51 -14.38 27.56 0.70
C ASP A 51 -13.73 27.96 2.05
N GLY A 52 -13.22 27.00 2.83
CA GLY A 52 -12.69 27.18 4.19
C GLY A 52 -11.33 26.51 4.42
N PRO A 53 -10.88 26.40 5.68
CA PRO A 53 -9.75 25.55 6.02
C PRO A 53 -10.05 24.11 5.62
N PHE A 54 -9.03 23.40 5.13
CA PHE A 54 -9.17 22.01 4.74
C PHE A 54 -9.81 21.17 5.86
N THR A 55 -10.90 20.49 5.53
CA THR A 55 -11.59 19.56 6.41
C THR A 55 -11.72 18.22 5.68
N PRO A 56 -11.03 17.16 6.11
CA PRO A 56 -11.08 15.90 5.39
C PRO A 56 -12.47 15.28 5.42
N THR A 57 -12.89 14.72 4.28
CA THR A 57 -14.06 13.85 4.22
C THR A 57 -13.83 12.53 4.96
N PRO A 58 -14.91 11.80 5.31
CA PRO A 58 -14.80 10.45 5.84
C PRO A 58 -13.99 9.50 4.93
N PRO A 59 -13.32 8.47 5.48
CA PRO A 59 -12.40 7.62 4.72
C PRO A 59 -13.04 6.85 3.57
N GLU A 60 -14.36 6.67 3.61
CA GLU A 60 -15.15 6.06 2.53
C GLU A 60 -15.10 6.82 1.20
N HIS A 61 -14.75 8.11 1.24
CA HIS A 61 -14.57 8.97 0.07
C HIS A 61 -13.11 9.10 -0.37
N VAL A 62 -12.16 8.60 0.42
CA VAL A 62 -10.73 8.69 0.11
C VAL A 62 -10.39 7.63 -0.93
N VAL A 63 -9.71 8.05 -1.99
CA VAL A 63 -9.33 7.19 -3.11
C VAL A 63 -7.82 7.06 -3.18
N VAL A 64 -7.36 5.83 -3.39
CA VAL A 64 -5.98 5.53 -3.75
C VAL A 64 -5.94 5.27 -5.25
N TYR A 65 -4.99 5.88 -5.93
CA TYR A 65 -4.66 5.62 -7.32
C TYR A 65 -3.32 4.88 -7.35
N ALA A 66 -3.35 3.64 -7.83
CA ALA A 66 -2.20 2.77 -7.99
C ALA A 66 -1.86 2.66 -9.48
N ASP A 67 -0.80 3.34 -9.90
CA ASP A 67 -0.43 3.53 -11.31
C ASP A 67 0.91 2.84 -11.60
N GLY A 68 0.88 1.52 -11.71
CA GLY A 68 2.01 0.70 -12.13
C GLY A 68 3.22 0.69 -11.18
N GLY A 69 4.17 -0.20 -11.46
CA GLY A 69 5.50 -0.20 -10.85
C GLY A 69 5.64 -0.96 -9.53
N VAL A 70 6.88 -1.00 -9.02
CA VAL A 70 7.26 -1.76 -7.81
C VAL A 70 7.68 -0.79 -6.71
N LEU A 71 6.95 -0.82 -5.59
CA LEU A 71 7.17 0.00 -4.42
C LEU A 71 7.71 -0.85 -3.25
N PRO A 72 8.91 -0.56 -2.72
CA PRO A 72 9.39 -1.26 -1.53
C PRO A 72 8.48 -1.05 -0.33
N TRP A 73 8.22 -2.12 0.43
CA TRP A 73 7.31 -2.10 1.58
C TRP A 73 7.73 -1.06 2.63
N ARG A 74 9.04 -0.89 2.85
CA ARG A 74 9.55 0.17 3.74
C ARG A 74 9.17 1.58 3.30
N ILE A 75 9.17 1.85 1.99
CA ILE A 75 8.80 3.16 1.47
C ILE A 75 7.29 3.35 1.58
N LEU A 76 6.50 2.30 1.28
CA LEU A 76 5.06 2.31 1.53
C LEU A 76 4.74 2.57 3.01
N GLY A 77 5.40 1.88 3.94
CA GLY A 77 5.21 2.06 5.38
C GLY A 77 5.51 3.50 5.84
N LYS A 78 6.54 4.15 5.27
CA LYS A 78 6.81 5.57 5.52
C LYS A 78 5.69 6.48 5.04
N LEU A 79 5.10 6.21 3.87
CA LEU A 79 3.96 6.97 3.35
C LEU A 79 2.72 6.81 4.24
N ILE A 80 2.41 5.57 4.64
CA ILE A 80 1.29 5.30 5.55
C ILE A 80 1.49 6.04 6.88
N HIS A 81 2.70 5.99 7.46
CA HIS A 81 3.01 6.71 8.68
C HIS A 81 2.90 8.24 8.53
N LEU A 82 3.32 8.79 7.38
CA LEU A 82 3.15 10.21 7.07
C LEU A 82 1.66 10.59 7.03
N LEU A 83 0.83 9.79 6.37
CA LEU A 83 -0.62 10.00 6.28
C LEU A 83 -1.30 9.91 7.65
N GLU A 84 -0.97 8.90 8.45
CA GLU A 84 -1.55 8.70 9.78
C GLU A 84 -1.13 9.80 10.76
N SER A 85 0.05 10.39 10.58
CA SER A 85 0.56 11.48 11.43
C SER A 85 0.17 12.89 10.97
N SER A 86 -0.38 13.06 9.76
CA SER A 86 -0.74 14.38 9.24
C SER A 86 -2.01 14.94 9.87
N GLY A 87 -2.92 14.07 10.31
CA GLY A 87 -4.26 14.44 10.76
C GLY A 87 -5.25 14.69 9.62
N ASP A 88 -4.86 14.43 8.37
CA ASP A 88 -5.71 14.61 7.19
C ASP A 88 -6.62 13.41 6.92
N LEU A 89 -6.41 12.29 7.61
CA LEU A 89 -7.32 11.15 7.58
C LEU A 89 -8.15 11.15 8.85
N VAL A 90 -9.47 11.08 8.70
CA VAL A 90 -10.37 10.82 9.82
C VAL A 90 -10.19 9.36 10.24
N GLU A 91 -9.88 9.11 11.53
CA GLU A 91 -9.83 7.75 12.04
C GLU A 91 -11.20 7.08 11.90
N GLU A 92 -11.27 6.01 11.11
CA GLU A 92 -12.34 5.04 11.30
C GLU A 92 -12.02 4.26 12.57
N GLY A 93 -12.96 4.20 13.51
CA GLY A 93 -12.86 3.35 14.70
C GLY A 93 -12.91 1.85 14.34
N ARG A 94 -11.92 1.38 13.57
CA ARG A 94 -11.78 -0.02 13.16
C ARG A 94 -11.25 -0.82 14.32
N ASP A 95 -11.93 -1.91 14.64
CA ASP A 95 -11.42 -2.91 15.56
C ASP A 95 -10.49 -3.86 14.81
N LEU A 96 -9.20 -3.50 14.76
CA LEU A 96 -8.11 -4.29 14.18
C LEU A 96 -8.03 -5.71 14.76
N SER A 97 -8.56 -5.93 15.98
CA SER A 97 -8.55 -7.25 16.62
C SER A 97 -9.54 -8.23 15.98
N SER A 98 -10.62 -7.72 15.39
CA SER A 98 -11.61 -8.55 14.67
C SER A 98 -11.09 -8.98 13.28
N GLU A 99 -10.28 -8.14 12.64
CA GLU A 99 -9.70 -8.41 11.32
C GLU A 99 -8.51 -9.36 11.41
N ALA A 100 -7.66 -9.23 12.44
CA ALA A 100 -6.54 -10.13 12.71
C ALA A 100 -6.98 -11.57 13.01
N VAL A 101 -8.17 -11.77 13.60
CA VAL A 101 -8.73 -13.10 13.91
C VAL A 101 -9.51 -13.69 12.73
N ALA A 102 -9.86 -12.89 11.73
CA ALA A 102 -10.70 -13.28 10.60
C ALA A 102 -9.95 -13.78 9.35
N LEU A 103 -8.66 -14.12 9.47
CA LEU A 103 -7.90 -14.78 8.41
C LEU A 103 -7.84 -16.31 8.54
N PRO A 104 -8.94 -17.09 8.50
CA PRO A 104 -8.90 -18.40 7.86
C PRO A 104 -9.07 -18.19 6.35
N LEU A 105 -7.92 -18.18 5.68
CA LEU A 105 -7.57 -17.81 4.30
C LEU A 105 -8.26 -18.66 3.21
N THR A 106 -9.60 -18.69 3.18
CA THR A 106 -10.33 -19.40 2.12
C THR A 106 -11.45 -18.60 1.45
N LEU A 107 -11.92 -17.48 2.02
CA LEU A 107 -12.88 -16.56 1.37
C LEU A 107 -12.69 -15.11 1.89
N ASN A 108 -11.63 -14.43 1.46
CA ASN A 108 -11.36 -13.02 1.82
C ASN A 108 -12.09 -12.05 0.88
N THR A 109 -13.42 -12.08 0.90
CA THR A 109 -14.24 -11.15 0.11
C THR A 109 -14.62 -9.92 0.91
N TRP A 110 -14.35 -8.74 0.36
CA TRP A 110 -14.72 -7.45 0.95
C TRP A 110 -15.66 -6.68 0.03
N SER A 111 -16.39 -5.74 0.60
CA SER A 111 -17.29 -4.88 -0.18
C SER A 111 -17.17 -3.44 0.25
N HIS A 112 -17.18 -2.53 -0.73
CA HIS A 112 -17.17 -1.10 -0.51
C HIS A 112 -18.02 -0.44 -1.59
N ASP A 113 -19.04 0.31 -1.20
CA ASP A 113 -19.94 1.02 -2.12
C ASP A 113 -20.45 0.17 -3.31
N GLY A 114 -20.88 -1.07 -3.01
CA GLY A 114 -21.37 -2.02 -4.01
C GLY A 114 -20.28 -2.72 -4.84
N ARG A 115 -19.02 -2.30 -4.77
CA ARG A 115 -17.86 -2.98 -5.36
C ARG A 115 -17.44 -4.16 -4.50
N ARG A 116 -17.00 -5.25 -5.12
CA ARG A 116 -16.54 -6.47 -4.44
C ARG A 116 -15.05 -6.67 -4.67
N PHE A 117 -14.30 -6.90 -3.61
CA PHE A 117 -12.85 -7.13 -3.67
C PHE A 117 -12.54 -8.50 -3.09
N GLU A 118 -11.49 -9.14 -3.59
CA GLU A 118 -11.02 -10.41 -3.09
C GLU A 118 -9.51 -10.37 -2.85
N VAL A 119 -9.09 -11.08 -1.79
CA VAL A 119 -7.67 -11.32 -1.52
C VAL A 119 -7.32 -12.78 -1.75
N ASN A 120 -6.37 -13.02 -2.64
CA ASN A 120 -5.74 -14.31 -2.83
C ASN A 120 -4.39 -14.34 -2.11
N GLN A 121 -4.00 -15.55 -1.70
CA GLN A 121 -2.65 -15.82 -1.24
C GLN A 121 -2.14 -17.12 -1.83
N PHE A 122 -0.85 -17.16 -2.17
CA PHE A 122 -0.23 -18.34 -2.74
C PHE A 122 1.28 -18.28 -2.60
N HIS A 123 1.90 -19.45 -2.63
CA HIS A 123 3.34 -19.56 -2.84
C HIS A 123 3.63 -19.60 -4.34
N HIS A 124 4.33 -18.61 -4.86
CA HIS A 124 4.72 -18.54 -6.26
C HIS A 124 6.00 -19.36 -6.46
N GLY A 125 5.86 -20.64 -6.81
CA GLY A 125 6.97 -21.59 -6.87
C GLY A 125 8.10 -21.26 -7.86
N ASP A 126 7.86 -20.44 -8.88
CA ASP A 126 8.91 -20.03 -9.84
C ASP A 126 9.69 -18.77 -9.38
N ALA A 127 9.15 -18.02 -8.42
CA ALA A 127 9.71 -16.79 -7.89
C ALA A 127 10.08 -16.91 -6.41
N ASP A 128 9.95 -18.12 -5.84
CA ASP A 128 10.36 -18.43 -4.48
C ASP A 128 9.85 -17.39 -3.48
N SER A 129 8.55 -17.11 -3.54
CA SER A 129 7.93 -16.01 -2.78
C SER A 129 6.54 -16.38 -2.30
N TRP A 130 6.17 -15.88 -1.13
CA TRP A 130 4.78 -15.82 -0.69
C TRP A 130 4.15 -14.53 -1.21
N CYS A 131 2.99 -14.66 -1.86
CA CYS A 131 2.30 -13.54 -2.48
C CYS A 131 0.91 -13.35 -1.89
N TYR A 132 0.54 -12.08 -1.72
CA TYR A 132 -0.81 -11.63 -1.41
C TYR A 132 -1.29 -10.76 -2.56
N GLU A 133 -2.42 -11.09 -3.17
CA GLU A 133 -3.01 -10.31 -4.27
C GLU A 133 -4.36 -9.75 -3.85
N LEU A 134 -4.59 -8.46 -4.10
CA LEU A 134 -5.88 -7.81 -3.96
C LEU A 134 -6.37 -7.36 -5.33
N TYR A 135 -7.59 -7.76 -5.68
CA TYR A 135 -8.24 -7.40 -6.95
C TYR A 135 -9.75 -7.17 -6.75
N GLU A 136 -10.36 -6.51 -7.72
CA GLU A 136 -11.82 -6.31 -7.78
C GLU A 136 -12.47 -7.44 -8.58
N VAL A 137 -13.58 -7.96 -8.06
CA VAL A 137 -14.43 -8.95 -8.73
C VAL A 137 -15.56 -8.21 -9.42
N ASP A 138 -15.28 -7.70 -10.60
CA ASP A 138 -16.28 -7.09 -11.48
C ASP A 138 -16.32 -7.86 -12.82
N PRO A 139 -17.40 -8.61 -13.11
CA PRO A 139 -17.52 -9.35 -14.36
C PRO A 139 -17.64 -8.45 -15.59
N ASP A 140 -17.99 -7.17 -15.41
CA ASP A 140 -18.16 -6.20 -16.48
C ASP A 140 -16.90 -5.35 -16.70
N ASN A 141 -15.89 -5.46 -15.82
CA ASN A 141 -14.59 -4.79 -15.97
C ASN A 141 -13.57 -5.74 -16.62
N PRO A 142 -13.16 -5.50 -17.89
CA PRO A 142 -12.14 -6.31 -18.55
C PRO A 142 -10.72 -5.99 -18.08
N GLU A 143 -10.51 -4.92 -17.31
CA GLU A 143 -9.19 -4.53 -16.83
C GLU A 143 -8.74 -5.46 -15.71
N ASN A 144 -7.61 -6.13 -15.94
CA ASN A 144 -6.99 -7.00 -14.95
C ASN A 144 -6.08 -6.19 -14.00
N ASN A 145 -6.67 -5.22 -13.32
CA ASN A 145 -5.97 -4.38 -12.35
C ASN A 145 -5.94 -5.08 -10.99
N TYR A 146 -4.76 -5.12 -10.36
CA TYR A 146 -4.58 -5.69 -9.04
C TYR A 146 -3.31 -5.15 -8.40
N ILE A 147 -3.18 -5.32 -7.08
CA ILE A 147 -1.93 -5.10 -6.38
C ILE A 147 -1.45 -6.40 -5.78
N GLU A 148 -0.14 -6.64 -5.81
CA GLU A 148 0.51 -7.82 -5.27
C GLU A 148 1.53 -7.40 -4.21
N VAL A 149 1.46 -7.98 -3.01
CA VAL A 149 2.55 -7.90 -2.03
C VAL A 149 3.33 -9.20 -2.09
N ARG A 150 4.63 -9.08 -2.36
CA ARG A 150 5.55 -10.21 -2.48
C ARG A 150 6.53 -10.23 -1.33
N ILE A 151 6.59 -11.36 -0.64
CA ILE A 151 7.52 -11.66 0.43
C ILE A 151 8.45 -12.77 -0.07
N PRO A 152 9.70 -12.44 -0.44
CA PRO A 152 10.63 -13.45 -0.94
C PRO A 152 10.99 -14.47 0.15
N ASP A 153 11.25 -15.71 -0.27
CA ASP A 153 11.79 -16.77 0.59
C ASP A 153 13.30 -16.62 0.73
N ALA A 154 13.79 -16.58 1.96
CA ALA A 154 15.21 -16.56 2.29
C ALA A 154 15.88 -17.93 2.05
N SER A 155 15.10 -19.01 1.93
CA SER A 155 15.59 -20.39 1.91
C SER A 155 14.79 -21.32 1.00
N PRO A 156 14.56 -20.95 -0.28
CA PRO A 156 13.62 -21.67 -1.14
C PRO A 156 13.98 -23.12 -1.44
N GLU A 157 15.27 -23.45 -1.42
CA GLU A 157 15.75 -24.80 -1.69
C GLU A 157 15.71 -25.73 -0.46
N SER A 158 15.36 -25.25 0.74
CA SER A 158 15.70 -25.95 1.98
C SER A 158 14.57 -26.02 3.04
N GLY A 159 13.35 -26.33 2.61
CA GLY A 159 12.28 -26.73 3.53
C GLY A 159 11.08 -25.78 3.52
N PRO A 160 10.40 -25.54 4.66
CA PRO A 160 9.26 -24.64 4.71
C PRO A 160 9.70 -23.20 4.42
N PHE A 161 8.76 -22.39 3.91
CA PHE A 161 8.96 -20.97 3.61
C PHE A 161 9.59 -20.21 4.79
N VAL A 162 10.64 -19.45 4.50
CA VAL A 162 11.30 -18.55 5.47
C VAL A 162 11.23 -17.12 4.93
N PRO A 163 10.43 -16.22 5.50
CA PRO A 163 10.30 -14.87 4.94
C PRO A 163 11.63 -14.10 5.01
N MET A 164 11.99 -13.45 3.90
CA MET A 164 13.04 -12.42 3.93
C MET A 164 12.58 -11.20 4.76
N PRO A 165 13.53 -10.44 5.32
CA PRO A 165 13.22 -9.20 6.05
C PRO A 165 12.43 -8.19 5.21
N THR A 166 11.70 -7.30 5.90
CA THR A 166 10.85 -6.25 5.30
C THR A 166 11.54 -5.40 4.22
N ASP A 167 12.87 -5.32 4.23
CA ASP A 167 13.66 -4.60 3.22
C ASP A 167 13.57 -5.21 1.82
N HIS A 168 13.17 -6.47 1.74
CA HIS A 168 13.01 -7.24 0.51
C HIS A 168 11.54 -7.37 0.08
N VAL A 169 10.59 -6.96 0.92
CA VAL A 169 9.16 -7.04 0.63
C VAL A 169 8.78 -5.88 -0.29
N THR A 170 7.95 -6.18 -1.29
CA THR A 170 7.51 -5.18 -2.29
C THR A 170 6.02 -5.23 -2.50
N LEU A 171 5.40 -4.05 -2.68
CA LEU A 171 4.09 -3.89 -3.29
C LEU A 171 4.28 -3.64 -4.79
N THR A 172 3.69 -4.47 -5.64
CA THR A 172 3.64 -4.28 -7.09
C THR A 172 2.23 -3.85 -7.49
N MET A 173 2.12 -2.81 -8.30
CA MET A 173 0.85 -2.32 -8.82
C MET A 173 0.73 -2.72 -10.29
N HIS A 174 -0.32 -3.45 -10.63
CA HIS A 174 -0.57 -3.93 -11.97
C HIS A 174 -1.72 -3.13 -12.60
N GLY A 175 -1.38 -2.39 -13.66
CA GLY A 175 -2.32 -1.52 -14.37
C GLY A 175 -2.52 -0.16 -13.70
N HIS A 176 -3.71 0.41 -13.88
CA HIS A 176 -4.10 1.74 -13.40
C HIS A 176 -5.38 1.60 -12.59
N TRP A 177 -5.29 1.68 -11.27
CA TRP A 177 -6.40 1.31 -10.42
C TRP A 177 -6.79 2.38 -9.41
N ALA A 178 -8.06 2.77 -9.43
CA ALA A 178 -8.68 3.59 -8.40
C ALA A 178 -9.38 2.68 -7.38
N LEU A 179 -8.78 2.52 -6.20
CA LEU A 179 -9.27 1.68 -5.13
C LEU A 179 -9.65 2.52 -3.89
N PRO A 180 -10.70 2.13 -3.14
CA PRO A 180 -11.05 2.82 -1.91
C PRO A 180 -9.92 2.70 -0.88
N TRP A 181 -9.61 3.80 -0.18
CA TRP A 181 -8.61 3.79 0.90
C TRP A 181 -8.93 2.74 1.96
N SER A 182 -10.21 2.54 2.27
CA SER A 182 -10.64 1.56 3.27
C SER A 182 -10.19 0.14 2.94
N VAL A 183 -10.36 -0.26 1.68
CA VAL A 183 -9.96 -1.55 1.13
C VAL A 183 -8.45 -1.68 1.08
N PHE A 184 -7.75 -0.63 0.57
CA PHE A 184 -6.29 -0.61 0.53
C PHE A 184 -5.67 -0.75 1.92
N ARG A 185 -6.14 0.05 2.88
CA ARG A 185 -5.62 0.02 4.26
C ARG A 185 -5.87 -1.31 4.93
N ARG A 186 -7.08 -1.88 4.75
CA ARG A 186 -7.45 -3.21 5.27
C ARG A 186 -6.55 -4.31 4.71
N PHE A 187 -6.16 -4.22 3.43
CA PHE A 187 -5.21 -5.15 2.83
C PHE A 187 -3.84 -5.10 3.50
N LEU A 188 -3.31 -3.89 3.72
CA LEU A 188 -2.02 -3.74 4.40
C LEU A 188 -2.08 -4.25 5.85
N ASP A 189 -3.18 -3.98 6.56
CA ASP A 189 -3.40 -4.49 7.93
C ASP A 189 -3.47 -6.00 7.98
N ALA A 190 -4.20 -6.63 7.05
CA ALA A 190 -4.34 -8.08 6.99
C ALA A 190 -2.97 -8.77 6.81
N ILE A 191 -2.10 -8.21 5.96
CA ILE A 191 -0.76 -8.75 5.74
C ILE A 191 0.13 -8.55 6.97
N GLN A 192 0.08 -7.37 7.60
CA GLN A 192 0.82 -7.13 8.85
C GLN A 192 0.36 -8.08 9.96
N ALA A 193 -0.95 -8.31 10.08
CA ALA A 193 -1.53 -9.20 11.09
C ALA A 193 -1.22 -10.69 10.84
N ALA A 194 -1.01 -11.09 9.58
CA ALA A 194 -0.59 -12.45 9.24
C ALA A 194 0.80 -12.79 9.84
N GLY A 195 1.65 -11.77 10.07
CA GLY A 195 2.95 -11.93 10.71
C GLY A 195 4.04 -12.47 9.78
N ASP A 196 3.79 -12.54 8.47
CA ASP A 196 4.77 -13.02 7.49
C ASP A 196 5.86 -11.99 7.15
N ILE A 197 5.62 -10.71 7.43
CA ILE A 197 6.63 -9.67 7.27
C ILE A 197 7.44 -9.58 8.56
N VAL A 198 8.74 -9.87 8.45
CA VAL A 198 9.67 -9.84 9.58
C VAL A 198 10.55 -8.61 9.53
N GLU A 199 10.69 -7.92 10.66
CA GLU A 199 11.66 -6.83 10.79
C GLU A 199 13.09 -7.36 10.66
N PRO A 200 14.04 -6.57 10.12
CA PRO A 200 15.41 -7.00 10.02
C PRO A 200 15.96 -7.19 11.43
N SER A 201 16.50 -8.38 11.70
CA SER A 201 17.16 -8.68 12.96
C SER A 201 18.50 -7.95 13.02
N GLY A 202 18.48 -6.67 13.41
CA GLY A 202 19.69 -5.84 13.45
C GLY A 202 19.42 -4.44 14.00
N ASN A 203 19.95 -4.18 15.19
CA ASN A 203 20.01 -2.89 15.85
C ASN A 203 20.97 -1.94 15.09
N GLU A 204 20.56 -1.43 13.94
CA GLU A 204 21.17 -0.23 13.37
C GLU A 204 20.34 0.97 13.81
N SER A 205 20.83 1.63 14.86
CA SER A 205 20.41 3.00 15.19
C SER A 205 20.36 3.84 13.90
N PRO A 206 19.37 4.72 13.72
CA PRO A 206 19.41 5.73 12.68
C PRO A 206 20.52 6.73 13.04
N LEU A 207 21.77 6.35 12.77
CA LEU A 207 22.89 7.27 12.76
C LEU A 207 22.73 8.14 11.53
N ALA A 208 22.02 9.25 11.75
CA ALA A 208 22.22 10.55 11.14
C ALA A 208 23.04 10.55 9.85
N GLU A 209 22.35 10.44 8.71
CA GLU A 209 22.80 11.11 7.49
C GLU A 209 21.97 12.38 7.30
N ARG A 210 22.51 13.46 7.87
CA ARG A 210 22.35 14.85 7.42
C ARG A 210 23.68 15.57 7.66
N PRO A 211 24.03 16.61 6.89
CA PRO A 211 23.24 17.27 5.85
C PRO A 211 23.76 17.03 4.41
#